data_AF-Q1QZF8-F1
#
_entry.id   AF-Q1QZF8-F1
#
_cell.length_a   1.000
_cell.length_b   1.000
_cell.length_c   1.000
_cell.angle_alpha   90.00
_cell.angle_beta   90.00
_cell.angle_gamma   90.00
#
_symmetry.space_group_name_H-M   'P 1'
#
loop_
_entity.id
_entity.type
_entity.pdbx_description
1 polymer ?
#
loop_
_entity_poly.entity_id
_entity_poly.type
_entity_poly.pdbx_seq_one_letter_code
_entity_poly.pdbx_strand_id
1 'polypeptide(L)'
;MSQETEYTPPRVWEPKESGGKFASINRPVAGPTHEKALPVGKHPFQLYSLATPNGVKAGVMFEELLALGHQGAEYDAWLIDIGEGDQFGSGFVEVNPNSKIPALMDHSTDTPTRVFESGSILLYLAEKFGEFLPKEHAARTEALNWLFWQMGSAPFLGGGFGHFYSYAPVKLEYPIDRYAMETKRQLDVLNRHLAENRYLAGDEYSIADIANWAWYGQLVLGRLYDAAEFLQVHEYTHVVRWAEEIDARPAVQRGRMVNRTFGEPETQLHERHDASDFETRTEDKR
;
A
#
# COMPACT_ATOMS: atom_id res chain seq x y z
N MET A 1 -23.49 -26.02 -27.47
CA MET A 1 -24.44 -25.20 -26.71
C MET A 1 -24.36 -25.63 -25.26
N SER A 2 -23.38 -25.11 -24.50
CA SER A 2 -23.35 -25.29 -23.05
C SER A 2 -24.43 -24.38 -22.47
N GLN A 3 -25.42 -24.96 -21.80
CA GLN A 3 -26.37 -24.19 -21.02
C GLN A 3 -25.58 -23.50 -19.89
N GLU A 4 -25.31 -22.20 -20.05
CA GLU A 4 -24.99 -21.36 -18.91
C GLU A 4 -26.22 -21.32 -18.02
N THR A 5 -26.16 -22.02 -16.90
CA THR A 5 -27.17 -21.87 -15.85
C THR A 5 -26.99 -20.49 -15.25
N GLU A 6 -27.94 -19.60 -15.50
CA GLU A 6 -28.01 -18.26 -14.89
C GLU A 6 -27.97 -18.40 -13.35
N TYR A 7 -27.03 -17.70 -12.71
CA TYR A 7 -26.90 -17.72 -11.26
C TYR A 7 -27.95 -16.79 -10.61
N THR A 8 -28.78 -17.36 -9.73
CA THR A 8 -29.71 -16.60 -8.90
C THR A 8 -29.15 -16.49 -7.48
N PRO A 9 -28.80 -15.28 -6.99
CA PRO A 9 -28.39 -15.10 -5.60
C PRO A 9 -29.47 -15.60 -4.61
N PRO A 10 -29.10 -16.33 -3.55
CA PRO A 10 -30.06 -16.75 -2.54
C PRO A 10 -30.55 -15.54 -1.73
N ARG A 11 -31.74 -15.67 -1.11
CA ARG A 11 -32.30 -14.62 -0.22
C ARG A 11 -31.38 -14.31 0.97
N VAL A 12 -30.68 -15.33 1.47
CA VAL A 12 -29.69 -15.21 2.54
C VAL A 12 -28.39 -15.78 2.00
N TRP A 13 -27.33 -14.98 2.04
CA TRP A 13 -26.01 -15.42 1.62
C TRP A 13 -25.39 -16.34 2.68
N GLU A 14 -24.79 -17.44 2.23
CA GLU A 14 -24.02 -18.36 3.06
C GLU A 14 -22.59 -18.42 2.51
N PRO A 15 -21.57 -18.41 3.37
CA PRO A 15 -20.18 -18.48 2.93
C PRO A 15 -19.93 -19.81 2.23
N LYS A 16 -19.40 -19.72 1.01
CA LYS A 16 -18.80 -20.84 0.28
C LYS A 16 -17.32 -20.56 0.15
N GLU A 17 -16.50 -21.61 0.04
CA GLU A 17 -15.11 -21.42 -0.32
C GLU A 17 -15.03 -20.67 -1.66
N SER A 18 -14.40 -19.50 -1.66
CA SER A 18 -14.35 -18.63 -2.84
C SER A 18 -13.39 -19.14 -3.92
N GLY A 19 -12.52 -20.10 -3.58
CA GLY A 19 -11.35 -20.45 -4.39
C GLY A 19 -10.36 -19.28 -4.54
N GLY A 20 -9.25 -19.52 -5.24
CA GLY A 20 -8.23 -18.51 -5.53
C GLY A 20 -7.17 -18.33 -4.44
N LYS A 21 -6.21 -17.41 -4.70
CA LYS A 21 -4.99 -17.24 -3.90
C LYS A 21 -5.23 -16.94 -2.41
N PHE A 22 -6.32 -16.27 -2.07
CA PHE A 22 -6.61 -15.79 -0.71
C PHE A 22 -7.76 -16.55 -0.02
N ALA A 23 -8.16 -17.71 -0.54
CA ALA A 23 -9.28 -18.49 0.01
C ALA A 23 -9.05 -18.94 1.47
N SER A 24 -7.79 -19.21 1.84
CA SER A 24 -7.41 -19.65 3.20
C SER A 24 -7.59 -18.58 4.28
N ILE A 25 -7.62 -17.29 3.89
CA ILE A 25 -7.63 -16.17 4.84
C ILE A 25 -8.91 -15.33 4.78
N ASN A 26 -9.66 -15.34 3.67
CA ASN A 26 -10.89 -14.58 3.52
C ASN A 26 -12.03 -15.18 4.34
N ARG A 27 -12.64 -14.39 5.22
CA ARG A 27 -13.71 -14.83 6.14
C ARG A 27 -14.83 -13.78 6.23
N PRO A 28 -16.08 -14.19 6.51
CA PRO A 28 -17.19 -13.27 6.72
C PRO A 28 -17.23 -12.67 8.14
N VAL A 29 -16.29 -13.05 9.00
CA VAL A 29 -16.18 -12.59 10.40
C VAL A 29 -14.78 -12.02 10.67
N ALA A 30 -14.73 -10.99 11.51
CA ALA A 30 -13.50 -10.37 11.97
C ALA A 30 -13.01 -11.00 13.30
N GLY A 31 -11.90 -10.47 13.83
CA GLY A 31 -11.36 -10.85 15.12
C GLY A 31 -10.21 -11.86 15.06
N PRO A 32 -9.57 -12.12 16.21
CA PRO A 32 -8.39 -12.94 16.28
C PRO A 32 -8.71 -14.41 16.05
N THR A 33 -7.73 -15.16 15.55
CA THR A 33 -7.81 -16.62 15.33
C THR A 33 -6.86 -17.40 16.21
N HIS A 34 -5.82 -16.73 16.73
CA HIS A 34 -4.80 -17.33 17.57
C HIS A 34 -4.20 -16.26 18.49
N GLU A 35 -3.70 -16.70 19.64
CA GLU A 35 -2.98 -15.83 20.56
C GLU A 35 -1.53 -15.66 20.09
N LYS A 36 -1.14 -14.42 19.80
CA LYS A 36 0.22 -14.06 19.37
C LYS A 36 0.48 -12.60 19.69
N ALA A 37 1.37 -12.35 20.64
CA ALA A 37 1.86 -11.01 20.93
C ALA A 37 2.74 -10.51 19.78
N LEU A 38 2.69 -9.21 19.51
CA LEU A 38 3.57 -8.58 18.53
C LEU A 38 4.95 -8.29 19.13
N PRO A 39 6.03 -8.45 18.36
CA PRO A 39 7.37 -8.03 18.80
C PRO A 39 7.44 -6.50 18.92
N VAL A 40 8.26 -6.01 19.86
CA VAL A 40 8.53 -4.59 20.05
C VAL A 40 10.04 -4.40 20.12
N GLY A 41 10.58 -3.57 19.22
CA GLY A 41 12.01 -3.29 19.13
C GLY A 41 12.44 -2.05 19.91
N LYS A 42 13.60 -1.49 19.54
CA LYS A 42 14.25 -0.39 20.27
C LYS A 42 13.74 1.00 19.84
N HIS A 43 13.13 1.10 18.66
CA HIS A 43 12.79 2.37 18.03
C HIS A 43 11.42 2.89 18.46
N PRO A 44 11.17 4.22 18.38
CA PRO A 44 9.90 4.80 18.80
C PRO A 44 8.71 4.30 17.98
N PHE A 45 8.90 3.95 16.71
CA PHE A 45 7.84 3.47 15.85
C PHE A 45 7.94 1.96 15.60
N GLN A 46 6.84 1.24 15.81
CA GLN A 46 6.72 -0.18 15.53
C GLN A 46 5.73 -0.37 14.39
N LEU A 47 6.24 -0.59 13.18
CA LEU A 47 5.47 -0.84 11.96
C LEU A 47 5.29 -2.35 11.78
N TYR A 48 4.04 -2.79 11.64
CA TYR A 48 3.68 -4.17 11.35
C TYR A 48 3.09 -4.23 9.94
N SER A 49 3.85 -4.78 8.98
CA SER A 49 3.58 -4.53 7.56
C SER A 49 4.08 -5.64 6.62
N LEU A 50 3.79 -5.44 5.34
CA LEU A 50 4.25 -6.23 4.20
C LEU A 50 4.36 -5.29 2.99
N ALA A 51 5.36 -5.47 2.12
CA ALA A 51 5.63 -4.60 0.96
C ALA A 51 4.61 -4.71 -0.20
N THR A 52 3.33 -4.87 0.13
CA THR A 52 2.25 -4.49 -0.79
C THR A 52 2.30 -2.97 -1.05
N PRO A 53 1.64 -2.46 -2.11
CA PRO A 53 1.48 -1.02 -2.30
C PRO A 53 1.07 -0.23 -1.05
N ASN A 54 0.24 -0.79 -0.15
CA ASN A 54 -0.15 -0.08 1.07
C ASN A 54 0.97 -0.02 2.11
N GLY A 55 1.77 -1.08 2.26
CA GLY A 55 2.92 -1.10 3.17
C GLY A 55 4.07 -0.24 2.69
N VAL A 56 4.30 -0.20 1.37
CA VAL A 56 5.30 0.67 0.72
C VAL A 56 5.07 2.14 1.07
N LYS A 57 3.80 2.61 1.17
CA LYS A 57 3.51 3.99 1.60
C LYS A 57 4.16 4.35 2.94
N ALA A 58 4.02 3.47 3.93
CA ALA A 58 4.58 3.68 5.27
C ALA A 58 6.11 3.61 5.24
N GLY A 59 6.69 2.61 4.56
CA GLY A 59 8.14 2.48 4.41
C GLY A 59 8.78 3.70 3.73
N VAL A 60 8.17 4.19 2.64
CA VAL A 60 8.62 5.40 1.95
C VAL A 60 8.51 6.62 2.86
N MET A 61 7.40 6.81 3.58
CA MET A 61 7.23 7.95 4.48
C MET A 61 8.32 8.01 5.56
N PHE A 62 8.62 6.87 6.20
CA PHE A 62 9.70 6.83 7.20
C PHE A 62 11.06 7.15 6.59
N GLU A 63 11.38 6.53 5.45
CA GLU A 63 12.67 6.76 4.79
C GLU A 63 12.84 8.19 4.26
N GLU A 64 11.74 8.84 3.86
CA GLU A 64 11.71 10.27 3.48
C GLU A 64 11.97 11.17 4.69
N LEU A 65 11.32 10.90 5.82
CA LEU A 65 11.55 11.63 7.07
C LEU A 65 12.99 11.48 7.57
N LEU A 66 13.54 10.26 7.53
CA LEU A 66 14.92 9.98 7.90
C LEU A 66 15.91 10.68 6.96
N ALA A 67 15.61 10.75 5.65
CA ALA A 67 16.42 11.49 4.69
C ALA A 67 16.45 13.01 4.95
N LEU A 68 15.39 13.56 5.54
CA LEU A 68 15.34 14.96 6.02
C LEU A 68 16.03 15.16 7.39
N GLY A 69 16.56 14.10 7.99
CA GLY A 69 17.29 14.17 9.27
C GLY A 69 16.41 14.06 10.51
N HIS A 70 15.13 13.70 10.38
CA HIS A 70 14.23 13.47 11.52
C HIS A 70 14.59 12.16 12.23
N GLN A 71 15.60 12.19 13.10
CA GLN A 71 16.05 11.03 13.90
C GLN A 71 14.94 10.43 14.78
N GLY A 72 13.94 11.25 15.15
CA GLY A 72 12.75 10.78 15.86
C GLY A 72 11.85 9.86 15.05
N ALA A 73 12.04 9.74 13.73
CA ALA A 73 11.29 8.87 12.83
C ALA A 73 11.88 7.45 12.68
N GLU A 74 12.92 7.12 13.45
CA GLU A 74 13.48 5.76 13.50
C GLU A 74 12.39 4.73 13.84
N TYR A 75 12.42 3.57 13.18
CA TYR A 75 11.34 2.59 13.24
C TYR A 75 11.82 1.15 13.12
N ASP A 76 11.12 0.24 13.81
CA ASP A 76 11.22 -1.20 13.58
C ASP A 76 10.08 -1.62 12.67
N ALA A 77 10.40 -2.28 11.55
CA ALA A 77 9.43 -2.78 10.59
C ALA A 77 9.38 -4.29 10.61
N TRP A 78 8.39 -4.83 11.31
CA TRP A 78 8.13 -6.25 11.48
C TRP A 78 7.31 -6.81 10.33
N LEU A 79 7.74 -7.97 9.82
CA LEU A 79 7.05 -8.65 8.74
C LEU A 79 5.74 -9.28 9.26
N ILE A 80 4.65 -9.04 8.56
CA ILE A 80 3.35 -9.69 8.76
C ILE A 80 3.01 -10.45 7.50
N ASP A 81 3.14 -11.78 7.53
CA ASP A 81 2.79 -12.61 6.38
C ASP A 81 1.27 -12.75 6.27
N ILE A 82 0.68 -11.96 5.38
CA ILE A 82 -0.77 -11.96 5.19
C ILE A 82 -1.29 -13.26 4.59
N GLY A 83 -0.44 -14.05 3.91
CA GLY A 83 -0.79 -15.34 3.31
C GLY A 83 -0.94 -16.44 4.37
N GLU A 84 -0.15 -16.35 5.44
CA GLU A 84 -0.17 -17.28 6.58
C GLU A 84 -1.15 -16.84 7.69
N GLY A 85 -1.77 -15.67 7.56
CA GLY A 85 -2.80 -15.21 8.48
C GLY A 85 -2.28 -14.48 9.73
N ASP A 86 -1.04 -13.98 9.72
CA ASP A 86 -0.45 -13.24 10.84
C ASP A 86 -1.29 -12.03 11.28
N GLN A 87 -2.01 -11.40 10.35
CA GLN A 87 -2.94 -10.29 10.59
C GLN A 87 -4.14 -10.65 11.48
N PHE A 88 -4.33 -11.94 11.79
CA PHE A 88 -5.37 -12.43 12.69
C PHE A 88 -4.84 -12.88 14.06
N GLY A 89 -3.56 -12.63 14.38
CA GLY A 89 -3.04 -12.82 15.73
C GLY A 89 -3.62 -11.77 16.70
N SER A 90 -3.82 -12.15 17.96
CA SER A 90 -4.41 -11.25 18.98
C SER A 90 -3.70 -9.89 19.07
N GLY A 91 -2.37 -9.87 19.10
CA GLY A 91 -1.60 -8.63 19.12
C GLY A 91 -1.80 -7.76 17.87
N PHE A 92 -1.90 -8.35 16.67
CA PHE A 92 -2.19 -7.56 15.46
C PHE A 92 -3.58 -6.95 15.47
N VAL A 93 -4.59 -7.70 15.95
CA VAL A 93 -5.97 -7.22 16.06
C VAL A 93 -6.11 -6.09 17.08
N GLU A 94 -5.30 -6.09 18.15
CA GLU A 94 -5.24 -4.97 19.11
C GLU A 94 -4.76 -3.66 18.46
N VAL A 95 -3.79 -3.73 17.54
CA VAL A 95 -3.32 -2.57 16.78
C VAL A 95 -4.32 -2.18 15.69
N ASN A 96 -4.79 -3.14 14.90
CA ASN A 96 -5.77 -2.93 13.84
C ASN A 96 -6.91 -3.96 13.88
N PRO A 97 -8.12 -3.57 14.35
CA PRO A 97 -9.26 -4.49 14.39
C PRO A 97 -9.77 -4.91 13.00
N ASN A 98 -9.35 -4.22 11.93
CA ASN A 98 -9.65 -4.57 10.54
C ASN A 98 -8.74 -5.68 10.00
N SER A 99 -7.71 -6.12 10.74
CA SER A 99 -6.76 -7.16 10.31
C SER A 99 -6.15 -6.89 8.93
N LYS A 100 -5.69 -5.66 8.68
CA LYS A 100 -4.96 -5.29 7.46
C LYS A 100 -3.68 -4.54 7.76
N ILE A 101 -2.65 -4.83 6.98
CA ILE A 101 -1.42 -4.04 6.95
C ILE A 101 -1.58 -2.78 6.08
N PRO A 102 -0.74 -1.76 6.25
CA PRO A 102 0.14 -1.55 7.41
C PRO A 102 -0.64 -1.16 8.67
N ALA A 103 -0.07 -1.49 9.83
CA ALA A 103 -0.49 -1.00 11.14
C ALA A 103 0.74 -0.49 11.91
N LEU A 104 0.59 0.56 12.69
CA LEU A 104 1.68 1.26 13.38
C LEU A 104 1.35 1.41 14.87
N MET A 105 2.35 1.24 15.72
CA MET A 105 2.33 1.70 17.11
C MET A 105 3.42 2.76 17.32
N ASP A 106 3.02 3.95 17.75
CA ASP A 106 3.94 5.01 18.19
C ASP A 106 4.16 4.92 19.70
N HIS A 107 5.36 4.50 20.11
CA HIS A 107 5.80 4.40 21.51
C HIS A 107 6.51 5.67 22.01
N SER A 108 6.60 6.73 21.20
CA SER A 108 7.16 8.03 21.64
C SER A 108 6.17 8.88 22.44
N THR A 109 4.89 8.48 22.51
CA THR A 109 3.85 9.15 23.31
C THR A 109 3.72 8.52 24.71
N ASP A 110 3.21 9.28 25.69
CA ASP A 110 3.05 8.81 27.09
C ASP A 110 2.32 7.47 27.21
N THR A 111 1.28 7.29 26.39
CA THR A 111 0.62 6.00 26.14
C THR A 111 0.83 5.65 24.67
N PRO A 112 1.25 4.42 24.31
CA PRO A 112 1.45 4.05 22.92
C PRO A 112 0.22 4.34 22.04
N THR A 113 0.43 5.05 20.93
CA THR A 113 -0.64 5.44 20.02
C THR A 113 -0.71 4.47 18.85
N ARG A 114 -1.80 3.71 18.74
CA ARG A 114 -2.06 2.86 17.56
C ARG A 114 -2.56 3.70 16.39
N VAL A 115 -2.03 3.45 15.20
CA VAL A 115 -2.45 4.09 13.95
C VAL A 115 -2.57 3.01 12.88
N PHE A 116 -3.75 2.85 12.30
CA PHE A 116 -4.02 1.89 11.22
C PHE A 116 -4.70 2.59 10.05
N GLU A 117 -4.70 1.93 8.89
CA GLU A 117 -4.94 2.50 7.56
C GLU A 117 -3.75 3.33 7.04
N SER A 118 -3.25 2.96 5.86
CA SER A 118 -2.05 3.58 5.29
C SER A 118 -2.16 5.11 5.10
N GLY A 119 -3.32 5.63 4.69
CA GLY A 119 -3.54 7.07 4.58
C GLY A 119 -3.54 7.79 5.93
N SER A 120 -4.04 7.14 6.99
CA SER A 120 -4.00 7.65 8.36
C SER A 120 -2.56 7.70 8.88
N ILE A 121 -1.77 6.64 8.63
CA ILE A 121 -0.34 6.61 8.98
C ILE A 121 0.43 7.74 8.29
N LEU A 122 0.22 7.95 6.99
CA LEU A 122 0.86 9.05 6.25
C LEU A 122 0.49 10.42 6.85
N LEU A 123 -0.79 10.66 7.08
CA LEU A 123 -1.27 11.92 7.67
C LEU A 123 -0.70 12.14 9.08
N TYR A 124 -0.73 11.10 9.92
CA TYR A 124 -0.21 11.13 11.28
C TYR A 124 1.27 11.52 11.32
N LEU A 125 2.09 10.86 10.50
CA LEU A 125 3.52 11.15 10.43
C LEU A 125 3.80 12.54 9.84
N ALA A 126 3.06 12.94 8.80
CA ALA A 126 3.20 14.28 8.22
C ALA A 126 2.89 15.39 9.24
N GLU A 127 1.85 15.22 10.05
CA GLU A 127 1.51 16.17 11.11
C GLU A 127 2.51 16.15 12.27
N LYS A 128 2.96 14.96 12.69
CA LYS A 128 3.91 14.81 13.80
C LYS A 128 5.25 15.47 13.50
N PHE A 129 5.75 15.33 12.28
CA PHE A 129 7.05 15.88 11.87
C PHE A 129 6.95 17.22 11.13
N GLY A 130 5.75 17.62 10.70
CA GLY A 130 5.53 18.87 9.97
C GLY A 130 6.05 18.84 8.53
N GLU A 131 6.10 17.66 7.91
CA GLU A 131 6.68 17.40 6.59
C GLU A 131 5.67 16.79 5.62
N PHE A 132 5.90 16.97 4.32
CA PHE A 132 5.15 16.33 3.22
C PHE A 132 3.64 16.62 3.21
N LEU A 133 3.20 17.66 3.92
CA LEU A 133 1.83 18.15 3.88
C LEU A 133 1.86 19.69 3.98
N PRO A 134 1.39 20.41 2.95
CA PRO A 134 1.43 21.87 2.96
C PRO A 134 0.74 22.48 4.20
N LYS A 135 1.24 23.63 4.65
CA LYS A 135 0.66 24.39 5.78
C LYS A 135 -0.38 25.41 5.34
N GLU A 136 -0.24 25.94 4.12
CA GLU A 136 -1.23 26.84 3.52
C GLU A 136 -2.54 26.06 3.31
N HIS A 137 -3.67 26.68 3.66
CA HIS A 137 -4.95 26.00 3.78
C HIS A 137 -5.44 25.39 2.46
N ALA A 138 -5.34 26.13 1.35
CA ALA A 138 -5.78 25.64 0.05
C ALA A 138 -4.90 24.49 -0.46
N ALA A 139 -3.57 24.64 -0.40
CA ALA A 139 -2.63 23.60 -0.81
C ALA A 139 -2.74 22.33 0.08
N ARG A 140 -2.95 22.52 1.39
CA ARG A 140 -3.21 21.41 2.32
C ARG A 140 -4.48 20.66 1.95
N THR A 141 -5.54 21.40 1.65
CA THR A 141 -6.84 20.83 1.26
C THR A 141 -6.69 20.04 -0.03
N GLU A 142 -5.94 20.56 -1.01
CA GLU A 142 -5.69 19.85 -2.27
C GLU A 142 -4.89 18.56 -2.06
N ALA A 143 -3.83 18.58 -1.24
CA ALA A 143 -3.12 17.36 -0.88
C ALA A 143 -4.03 16.31 -0.22
N LEU A 144 -4.93 16.74 0.67
CA LEU A 144 -5.89 15.85 1.31
C LEU A 144 -6.93 15.31 0.32
N ASN A 145 -7.42 16.12 -0.63
CA ASN A 145 -8.32 15.66 -1.68
C ASN A 145 -7.72 14.47 -2.44
N TRP A 146 -6.45 14.58 -2.84
CA TRP A 146 -5.75 13.51 -3.57
C TRP A 146 -5.39 12.31 -2.70
N LEU A 147 -5.09 12.52 -1.41
CA LEU A 147 -4.89 11.42 -0.45
C LEU A 147 -6.19 10.61 -0.27
N PHE A 148 -7.32 11.29 -0.06
CA PHE A 148 -8.60 10.61 0.11
C PHE A 148 -9.12 10.01 -1.20
N TRP A 149 -8.87 10.65 -2.35
CA TRP A 149 -9.10 10.05 -3.66
C TRP A 149 -8.34 8.73 -3.80
N GLN A 150 -7.07 8.69 -3.40
CA GLN A 150 -6.26 7.47 -3.43
C GLN A 150 -6.86 6.37 -2.56
N MET A 151 -7.26 6.70 -1.34
CA MET A 151 -7.85 5.74 -0.41
C MET A 151 -9.21 5.19 -0.90
N GLY A 152 -9.99 6.00 -1.62
CA GLY A 152 -11.25 5.58 -2.23
C GLY A 152 -11.10 4.85 -3.57
N SER A 153 -10.02 5.10 -4.31
CA SER A 153 -9.82 4.56 -5.67
C SER A 153 -9.04 3.23 -5.68
N ALA A 154 -8.05 3.07 -4.82
CA ALA A 154 -7.22 1.86 -4.75
C ALA A 154 -7.99 0.55 -4.53
N PRO A 155 -9.13 0.51 -3.80
CA PRO A 155 -9.96 -0.70 -3.74
C PRO A 155 -10.46 -1.18 -5.11
N PHE A 156 -10.71 -0.29 -6.08
CA PHE A 156 -11.09 -0.67 -7.45
C PHE A 156 -9.90 -1.24 -8.22
N LEU A 157 -8.70 -0.66 -8.08
CA LEU A 157 -7.49 -1.15 -8.72
C LEU A 157 -7.03 -2.50 -8.14
N GLY A 158 -6.93 -2.62 -6.81
CA GLY A 158 -6.45 -3.84 -6.17
C GLY A 158 -7.53 -4.91 -5.98
N GLY A 159 -8.62 -4.57 -5.30
CA GLY A 159 -9.70 -5.48 -4.95
C GLY A 159 -10.69 -5.76 -6.10
N GLY A 160 -10.72 -4.88 -7.10
CA GLY A 160 -11.41 -5.09 -8.37
C GLY A 160 -10.44 -5.67 -9.40
N PHE A 161 -9.74 -4.79 -10.13
CA PHE A 161 -8.93 -5.14 -11.29
C PHE A 161 -7.90 -6.22 -10.95
N GLY A 162 -7.01 -5.98 -9.99
CA GLY A 162 -5.96 -6.94 -9.60
C GLY A 162 -6.53 -8.29 -9.14
N HIS A 163 -7.66 -8.31 -8.43
CA HIS A 163 -8.33 -9.55 -8.05
C HIS A 163 -8.81 -10.34 -9.27
N PHE A 164 -9.67 -9.75 -10.11
CA PHE A 164 -10.28 -10.44 -11.24
C PHE A 164 -9.28 -10.73 -12.37
N TYR A 165 -8.30 -9.85 -12.58
CA TYR A 165 -7.28 -10.00 -13.61
C TYR A 165 -6.17 -10.97 -13.20
N SER A 166 -5.69 -10.96 -11.96
CA SER A 166 -4.50 -11.74 -11.57
C SER A 166 -4.78 -12.92 -10.64
N TYR A 167 -5.73 -12.81 -9.70
CA TYR A 167 -5.84 -13.77 -8.59
C TYR A 167 -7.07 -14.68 -8.64
N ALA A 168 -8.14 -14.27 -9.30
CA ALA A 168 -9.34 -15.08 -9.45
C ALA A 168 -9.00 -16.38 -10.21
N PRO A 169 -9.51 -17.55 -9.74
CA PRO A 169 -9.21 -18.84 -10.35
C PRO A 169 -9.84 -19.01 -11.74
N VAL A 170 -10.81 -18.15 -12.08
CA VAL A 170 -11.51 -18.13 -13.37
C VAL A 170 -11.48 -16.72 -13.93
N LYS A 171 -11.19 -16.58 -15.23
CA LYS A 171 -11.27 -15.30 -15.93
C LYS A 171 -12.73 -15.02 -16.27
N LEU A 172 -13.26 -13.97 -15.66
CA LEU A 172 -14.63 -13.53 -15.84
C LEU A 172 -14.59 -12.21 -16.62
N GLU A 173 -15.05 -12.22 -17.87
CA GLU A 173 -14.99 -11.08 -18.79
C GLU A 173 -15.64 -9.83 -18.18
N TYR A 174 -16.89 -9.93 -17.75
CA TYR A 174 -17.63 -8.78 -17.21
C TYR A 174 -16.93 -8.04 -16.06
N PRO A 175 -16.49 -8.67 -14.95
CA PRO A 175 -15.79 -7.95 -13.90
C PRO A 175 -14.39 -7.49 -14.33
N ILE A 176 -13.67 -8.23 -15.19
CA ILE A 176 -12.39 -7.77 -15.72
C ILE A 176 -12.58 -6.46 -16.50
N ASP A 177 -13.52 -6.42 -17.45
CA ASP A 177 -13.81 -5.24 -18.25
C ASP A 177 -14.25 -4.06 -17.39
N ARG A 178 -15.15 -4.30 -16.43
CA ARG A 178 -15.62 -3.27 -15.50
C ARG A 178 -14.46 -2.60 -14.76
N TYR A 179 -13.56 -3.39 -14.18
CA TYR A 179 -12.49 -2.84 -13.35
C TYR A 179 -11.27 -2.39 -14.15
N ALA A 180 -11.02 -2.96 -15.34
CA ALA A 180 -10.05 -2.43 -16.28
C ALA A 180 -10.47 -1.04 -16.78
N MET A 181 -11.74 -0.86 -17.13
CA MET A 181 -12.31 0.44 -17.52
C MET A 181 -12.16 1.48 -16.40
N GLU A 182 -12.52 1.14 -15.16
CA GLU A 182 -12.35 2.06 -14.03
C GLU A 182 -10.87 2.35 -13.73
N THR A 183 -10.00 1.36 -13.80
CA THR A 183 -8.54 1.56 -13.61
C THR A 183 -7.97 2.50 -14.67
N LYS A 184 -8.33 2.31 -15.95
CA LYS A 184 -7.94 3.21 -17.05
C LYS A 184 -8.49 4.62 -16.85
N ARG A 185 -9.72 4.76 -16.33
CA ARG A 185 -10.31 6.06 -15.98
C ARG A 185 -9.55 6.75 -14.84
N GLN A 186 -9.14 6.01 -13.81
CA GLN A 186 -8.33 6.53 -12.71
C GLN A 186 -6.95 6.99 -13.18
N LEU A 187 -6.31 6.21 -14.06
CA LEU A 187 -5.08 6.61 -14.74
C LEU A 187 -5.27 7.87 -15.60
N ASP A 188 -6.38 8.00 -16.33
CA ASP A 188 -6.68 9.20 -17.12
C ASP A 188 -6.90 10.45 -16.24
N VAL A 189 -7.58 10.30 -15.09
CA VAL A 189 -7.72 11.39 -14.11
C VAL A 189 -6.34 11.88 -13.65
N LEU A 190 -5.47 10.98 -13.23
CA LEU A 190 -4.10 11.32 -12.81
C LEU A 190 -3.32 11.93 -13.97
N ASN A 191 -3.42 11.36 -15.18
CA ASN A 191 -2.67 11.81 -16.34
C ASN A 191 -3.03 13.25 -16.75
N ARG A 192 -4.34 13.59 -16.72
CA ARG A 192 -4.82 14.94 -16.99
C ARG A 192 -4.34 15.92 -15.93
N HIS A 193 -4.43 15.55 -14.65
CA HIS A 193 -3.97 16.42 -13.56
C HIS A 193 -2.46 16.68 -13.63
N LEU A 194 -1.67 15.62 -13.85
CA LEU A 194 -0.21 15.67 -13.96
C LEU A 194 0.29 16.25 -15.29
N ALA A 195 -0.60 16.56 -16.24
CA ALA A 195 -0.26 17.34 -17.42
C ALA A 195 0.00 18.82 -17.06
N GLU A 196 -0.73 19.33 -16.06
CA GLU A 196 -0.70 20.73 -15.64
C GLU A 196 0.07 20.94 -14.33
N ASN A 197 0.28 19.88 -13.56
CA ASN A 197 0.96 19.93 -12.26
C ASN A 197 2.19 19.01 -12.25
N ARG A 198 3.21 19.38 -11.47
CA ARG A 198 4.38 18.52 -11.27
C ARG A 198 4.07 17.34 -10.35
N TYR A 199 3.34 17.61 -9.26
CA TYR A 199 2.89 16.67 -8.25
C TYR A 199 1.39 16.83 -8.02
N LEU A 200 0.79 15.95 -7.21
CA LEU A 200 -0.66 15.95 -7.01
C LEU A 200 -1.16 17.18 -6.24
N ALA A 201 -0.36 17.70 -5.30
CA ALA A 201 -0.70 18.90 -4.53
C ALA A 201 -0.16 20.21 -5.16
N GLY A 202 0.21 20.19 -6.45
CA GLY A 202 0.81 21.33 -7.16
C GLY A 202 2.30 21.10 -7.46
N ASP A 203 3.16 22.02 -7.02
CA ASP A 203 4.59 21.97 -7.34
C ASP A 203 5.44 21.21 -6.31
N GLU A 204 4.88 20.88 -5.15
CA GLU A 204 5.58 20.23 -4.04
C GLU A 204 5.16 18.76 -3.88
N TYR A 205 6.16 17.91 -3.60
CA TYR A 205 5.96 16.50 -3.28
C TYR A 205 5.29 16.34 -1.91
N SER A 206 4.24 15.50 -1.84
CA SER A 206 3.43 15.37 -0.63
C SER A 206 3.06 13.92 -0.31
N ILE A 207 2.39 13.72 0.83
CA ILE A 207 1.78 12.42 1.18
C ILE A 207 0.73 11.94 0.16
N ALA A 208 0.14 12.85 -0.62
CA ALA A 208 -0.71 12.47 -1.74
C ALA A 208 0.09 11.71 -2.80
N ASP A 209 1.28 12.20 -3.13
CA ASP A 209 2.16 11.55 -4.09
C ASP A 209 2.68 10.21 -3.56
N ILE A 210 3.12 10.14 -2.30
CA ILE A 210 3.53 8.87 -1.64
C ILE A 210 2.41 7.83 -1.76
N ALA A 211 1.18 8.21 -1.41
CA ALA A 211 0.03 7.32 -1.43
C ALA A 211 -0.28 6.81 -2.84
N ASN A 212 -0.31 7.71 -3.82
CA ASN A 212 -0.70 7.39 -5.19
C ASN A 212 0.40 6.63 -5.92
N TRP A 213 1.66 7.00 -5.71
CA TRP A 213 2.81 6.40 -6.39
C TRP A 213 2.95 4.93 -6.05
N ALA A 214 2.72 4.57 -4.78
CA ALA A 214 2.83 3.18 -4.34
C ALA A 214 1.87 2.23 -5.09
N TRP A 215 0.76 2.75 -5.63
CA TRP A 215 -0.20 2.01 -6.47
C TRP A 215 -0.04 2.32 -7.96
N TYR A 216 -0.39 3.54 -8.39
CA TYR A 216 -0.44 3.91 -9.80
C TYR A 216 0.95 4.08 -10.40
N GLY A 217 1.90 4.64 -9.63
CA GLY A 217 3.29 4.74 -10.05
C GLY A 217 3.90 3.36 -10.30
N GLN A 218 3.77 2.45 -9.33
CA GLN A 218 4.25 1.08 -9.49
C GLN A 218 3.53 0.32 -10.63
N LEU A 219 2.24 0.57 -10.86
CA LEU A 219 1.50 -0.02 -11.99
C LEU A 219 2.06 0.42 -13.33
N VAL A 220 2.24 1.74 -13.55
CA VAL A 220 2.76 2.25 -14.84
C VAL A 220 4.23 1.91 -15.07
N LEU A 221 4.99 1.66 -13.98
CA LEU A 221 6.35 1.13 -14.03
C LEU A 221 6.40 -0.41 -14.23
N GLY A 222 5.26 -1.06 -14.45
CA GLY A 222 5.18 -2.50 -14.77
C GLY A 222 5.41 -3.43 -13.60
N ARG A 223 5.27 -2.96 -12.36
CA ARG A 223 5.60 -3.74 -11.14
C ARG A 223 4.40 -4.41 -10.49
N LEU A 224 3.20 -4.20 -11.00
CA LEU A 224 1.96 -4.76 -10.46
C LEU A 224 1.21 -5.55 -11.52
N TYR A 225 0.77 -6.75 -11.10
CA TYR A 225 -0.22 -7.58 -11.81
C TYR A 225 0.15 -8.09 -13.21
N ASP A 226 1.38 -7.83 -13.68
CA ASP A 226 1.78 -8.05 -15.08
C ASP A 226 0.79 -7.39 -16.07
N ALA A 227 0.28 -6.22 -15.69
CA ALA A 227 -0.87 -5.58 -16.34
C ALA A 227 -0.51 -4.39 -17.24
N ALA A 228 0.78 -4.05 -17.36
CA ALA A 228 1.23 -2.85 -18.05
C ALA A 228 0.78 -2.81 -19.52
N GLU A 229 0.96 -3.91 -20.24
CA GLU A 229 0.52 -4.05 -21.63
C GLU A 229 -1.01 -4.02 -21.72
N PHE A 230 -1.70 -4.81 -20.89
CA PHE A 230 -3.16 -4.93 -20.89
C PHE A 230 -3.88 -3.59 -20.67
N LEU A 231 -3.36 -2.76 -19.77
CA LEU A 231 -3.92 -1.43 -19.48
C LEU A 231 -3.38 -0.33 -20.40
N GLN A 232 -2.42 -0.65 -21.27
CA GLN A 232 -1.72 0.29 -22.16
C GLN A 232 -1.10 1.45 -21.36
N VAL A 233 -0.38 1.14 -20.28
CA VAL A 233 0.06 2.17 -19.33
C VAL A 233 0.99 3.22 -19.93
N HIS A 234 1.65 2.90 -21.04
CA HIS A 234 2.53 3.80 -21.79
C HIS A 234 1.80 5.01 -22.40
N GLU A 235 0.47 4.95 -22.57
CA GLU A 235 -0.34 6.09 -23.07
C GLU A 235 -0.47 7.21 -22.03
N TYR A 236 -0.30 6.90 -20.73
CA TYR A 236 -0.41 7.87 -19.63
C TYR A 236 0.92 8.56 -19.37
N THR A 237 1.44 9.26 -20.37
CA THR A 237 2.81 9.83 -20.39
C THR A 237 3.13 10.73 -19.19
N HIS A 238 2.15 11.47 -18.65
CA HIS A 238 2.36 12.35 -17.50
C HIS A 238 2.42 11.57 -16.19
N VAL A 239 1.66 10.48 -16.07
CA VAL A 239 1.76 9.54 -14.95
C VAL A 239 3.10 8.81 -14.99
N VAL A 240 3.55 8.36 -16.17
CA VAL A 240 4.87 7.72 -16.32
C VAL A 240 5.99 8.68 -15.89
N ARG A 241 5.99 9.93 -16.39
CA ARG A 241 6.96 10.96 -15.99
C ARG A 241 7.01 11.15 -14.47
N TRP A 242 5.85 11.34 -13.85
CA TRP A 242 5.74 11.53 -12.40
C TRP A 242 6.19 10.29 -11.63
N ALA A 243 5.87 9.09 -12.13
CA ALA A 243 6.26 7.84 -11.51
C ALA A 243 7.77 7.63 -11.53
N GLU A 244 8.42 7.91 -12.65
CA GLU A 244 9.89 7.84 -12.80
C GLU A 244 10.60 8.88 -11.94
N GLU A 245 10.08 10.11 -11.88
CA GLU A 245 10.62 11.19 -11.03
C GLU A 245 10.62 10.80 -9.55
N ILE A 246 9.53 10.20 -9.05
CA ILE A 246 9.43 9.74 -7.66
C ILE A 246 10.27 8.47 -7.44
N ASP A 247 10.32 7.54 -8.39
CA ASP A 247 11.10 6.30 -8.28
C ASP A 247 12.62 6.55 -8.19
N ALA A 248 13.08 7.67 -8.75
CA ALA A 248 14.48 8.09 -8.66
C ALA A 248 14.89 8.58 -7.25
N ARG A 249 13.93 8.82 -6.33
CA ARG A 249 14.23 9.32 -4.98
C ARG A 249 14.88 8.21 -4.14
N PRO A 250 16.05 8.45 -3.49
CA PRO A 250 16.71 7.42 -2.68
C PRO A 250 15.84 6.87 -1.54
N ALA A 251 15.05 7.72 -0.88
CA ALA A 251 14.13 7.31 0.17
C ALA A 251 13.02 6.40 -0.36
N VAL A 252 12.50 6.66 -1.57
CA VAL A 252 11.52 5.80 -2.24
C VAL A 252 12.12 4.43 -2.56
N GLN A 253 13.36 4.41 -3.06
CA GLN A 253 14.09 3.18 -3.37
C GLN A 253 14.32 2.31 -2.13
N ARG A 254 14.69 2.91 -1.00
CA ARG A 254 14.82 2.19 0.29
C ARG A 254 13.46 1.75 0.83
N GLY A 255 12.50 2.66 0.90
CA GLY A 255 11.18 2.41 1.47
C GLY A 255 10.40 1.29 0.79
N ARG A 256 10.56 1.11 -0.53
CA ARG A 256 9.93 0.01 -1.28
C ARG A 256 10.57 -1.38 -1.06
N MET A 257 11.74 -1.45 -0.43
CA MET A 257 12.42 -2.71 -0.09
C MET A 257 11.94 -3.28 1.25
N VAL A 258 11.46 -2.41 2.15
CA VAL A 258 11.10 -2.75 3.52
C VAL A 258 9.88 -3.67 3.55
N ASN A 259 9.99 -4.78 4.30
CA ASN A 259 9.05 -5.89 4.38
C ASN A 259 8.73 -6.56 3.03
N ARG A 260 9.67 -6.53 2.08
CA ARG A 260 9.50 -7.13 0.76
C ARG A 260 10.11 -8.53 0.74
N THR A 261 9.31 -9.52 0.37
CA THR A 261 9.66 -10.95 0.31
C THR A 261 9.55 -11.53 -1.11
N PHE A 262 9.59 -10.67 -2.13
CA PHE A 262 9.41 -11.05 -3.53
C PHE A 262 10.18 -10.11 -4.48
N GLY A 263 10.44 -10.60 -5.71
CA GLY A 263 11.26 -9.90 -6.71
C GLY A 263 12.74 -10.27 -6.61
N GLU A 264 13.62 -9.43 -7.11
CA GLU A 264 15.06 -9.70 -7.05
C GLU A 264 15.57 -9.65 -5.59
N PRO A 265 16.41 -10.60 -5.12
CA PRO A 265 16.85 -10.69 -3.73
C PRO A 265 17.48 -9.40 -3.15
N GLU A 266 18.23 -8.65 -3.96
CA GLU A 266 18.86 -7.39 -3.56
C GLU A 266 17.85 -6.25 -3.28
N THR A 267 16.61 -6.42 -3.73
CA THR A 267 15.51 -5.48 -3.46
C THR A 267 14.65 -5.88 -2.26
N GLN A 268 14.96 -7.01 -1.62
CA GLN A 268 14.18 -7.58 -0.52
C GLN A 268 14.86 -7.28 0.81
N LEU A 269 14.17 -6.52 1.67
CA LEU A 269 14.53 -6.36 3.07
C LEU A 269 13.36 -6.82 3.93
N HIS A 270 13.42 -8.05 4.43
CA HIS A 270 12.28 -8.68 5.13
C HIS A 270 11.85 -7.91 6.38
N GLU A 271 12.81 -7.37 7.13
CA GLU A 271 12.56 -6.51 8.29
C GLU A 271 13.63 -5.42 8.36
N ARG A 272 13.26 -4.27 8.94
CA ARG A 272 14.17 -3.13 9.13
C ARG A 272 14.20 -2.79 10.62
N HIS A 273 15.38 -2.83 11.22
CA HIS A 273 15.65 -2.51 12.63
C HIS A 273 16.79 -1.50 12.80
N ASP A 274 17.50 -1.19 11.72
CA ASP A 274 18.56 -0.19 11.68
C ASP A 274 18.78 0.29 10.23
N ALA A 275 19.31 1.50 10.04
CA ALA A 275 19.64 2.00 8.71
C ALA A 275 20.70 1.12 8.01
N SER A 276 21.61 0.50 8.78
CA SER A 276 22.63 -0.41 8.25
C SER A 276 22.08 -1.73 7.67
N ASP A 277 20.79 -2.03 7.88
CA ASP A 277 20.18 -3.26 7.36
C ASP A 277 20.10 -3.29 5.83
N PHE A 278 19.96 -2.13 5.16
CA PHE A 278 20.00 -2.07 3.70
C PHE A 278 21.36 -2.53 3.12
N GLU A 279 22.43 -2.34 3.88
CA GLU A 279 23.80 -2.72 3.49
C GLU A 279 24.16 -4.15 3.89
N THR A 280 23.46 -4.73 4.88
CA THR A 280 23.92 -5.96 5.55
C THR A 280 22.87 -7.08 5.66
N ARG A 281 21.58 -6.79 5.43
CA ARG A 281 20.46 -7.71 5.73
C ARG A 281 19.46 -7.92 4.59
N THR A 282 19.71 -7.38 3.40
CA THR A 282 18.93 -7.71 2.20
C THR A 282 19.09 -9.20 1.85
N GLU A 283 18.11 -9.77 1.16
CA GLU A 283 18.03 -11.22 0.97
C GLU A 283 19.21 -11.79 0.14
N ASP A 284 19.81 -11.01 -0.76
CA ASP A 284 21.05 -11.38 -1.47
C ASP A 284 22.28 -11.55 -0.54
N LYS A 285 22.22 -10.99 0.67
CA LYS A 285 23.30 -11.00 1.67
C LYS A 285 23.10 -12.02 2.79
N ARG A 286 21.96 -12.72 2.81
CA ARG A 286 21.62 -13.72 3.83
C ARG A 286 22.00 -15.12 3.35
#